data_AF-A0A969YZA9-F1
#
_entry.id   AF-A0A969YZA9-F1
#
_cell.length_a   1.000
_cell.length_b   1.000
_cell.length_c   1.000
_cell.angle_alpha   90.00
_cell.angle_beta   90.00
_cell.angle_gamma   90.00
#
_symmetry.space_group_name_H-M   'P 1'
#
loop_
_entity.id
_entity.type
_entity.pdbx_description
1 polymer ?
#
loop_
_entity_poly.entity_id
_entity_poly.type
_entity_poly.pdbx_seq_one_letter_code
_entity_poly.pdbx_strand_id
1 'polypeptide(L)'
;FGKLKAKKHLNIERGRLSIGTLGGGNHFIEVNKDSKGILYLVIHSGSRNLGNQVAEYYQKIAQSKQADIARDLAYLTGQDFQDYLHDMRIMQEYAVINRKAIADEIIKAMGLMVTEQFTTIHNYIDLENMLLRKGAISAQKGEKVIIPINMRDGSIIAIGKGNKAWNYSAPHGAGRLMSRKKARSTLNLQEFKEEMQNIYTTCVNKSTLDEAPMAYKPITEILKAITDTVDIVDIIKPIYNFKAN
;
A
#
# COMPACT_ATOMS: atom_id res chain seq x y z
N PHE A 1 4.92 -12.42 17.32
CA PHE A 1 5.63 -13.43 16.48
C PHE A 1 5.68 -14.85 17.06
N GLY A 2 5.68 -15.06 18.39
CA GLY A 2 5.73 -16.42 18.95
C GLY A 2 4.58 -17.34 18.52
N LYS A 3 3.43 -16.75 18.13
CA LYS A 3 2.24 -17.43 17.65
C LYS A 3 2.26 -17.78 16.15
N LEU A 4 3.28 -17.36 15.38
CA LEU A 4 3.35 -17.66 13.96
C LEU A 4 3.58 -19.16 13.75
N LYS A 5 2.77 -19.79 12.91
CA LYS A 5 2.88 -21.20 12.53
C LYS A 5 4.09 -21.42 11.64
N ALA A 6 4.31 -20.53 10.69
CA ALA A 6 5.47 -20.54 9.79
C ALA A 6 6.78 -20.10 10.46
N LYS A 7 6.80 -19.73 11.76
CA LYS A 7 7.92 -19.07 12.45
C LYS A 7 9.30 -19.65 12.13
N LYS A 8 9.44 -20.99 12.07
CA LYS A 8 10.71 -21.69 11.82
C LYS A 8 11.29 -21.44 10.41
N HIS A 9 10.48 -20.95 9.48
CA HIS A 9 10.84 -20.66 8.10
C HIS A 9 11.00 -19.16 7.82
N LEU A 10 10.92 -18.32 8.86
CA LEU A 10 10.94 -16.86 8.74
C LEU A 10 12.18 -16.28 9.44
N ASN A 11 12.73 -15.21 8.86
CA ASN A 11 13.73 -14.40 9.54
C ASN A 11 13.07 -13.43 10.54
N ILE A 12 12.78 -13.94 11.74
CA ILE A 12 12.10 -13.19 12.80
C ILE A 12 12.93 -12.02 13.31
N GLU A 13 14.25 -12.16 13.40
CA GLU A 13 15.14 -11.09 13.86
C GLU A 13 15.10 -9.90 12.89
N ARG A 14 15.23 -10.15 11.58
CA ARG A 14 15.04 -9.11 10.57
C ARG A 14 13.65 -8.50 10.65
N GLY A 15 12.62 -9.32 10.90
CA GLY A 15 11.25 -8.86 11.12
C GLY A 15 11.18 -7.85 12.28
N ARG A 16 11.74 -8.18 13.44
CA ARG A 16 11.78 -7.30 14.62
C ARG A 16 12.50 -5.99 14.33
N LEU A 17 13.67 -6.05 13.69
CA LEU A 17 14.47 -4.87 13.34
C LEU A 17 13.86 -4.01 12.22
N SER A 18 12.81 -4.50 11.55
CA SER A 18 12.14 -3.77 10.46
C SER A 18 10.91 -2.98 10.92
N ILE A 19 10.49 -3.08 12.20
CA ILE A 19 9.34 -2.32 12.68
C ILE A 19 9.67 -0.81 12.70
N GLY A 20 8.72 0.03 12.32
CA GLY A 20 8.93 1.47 12.21
C GLY A 20 9.74 1.87 10.97
N THR A 21 9.87 0.99 9.97
CA THR A 21 10.63 1.29 8.74
C THR A 21 9.73 1.37 7.51
N LEU A 22 10.05 2.28 6.61
CA LEU A 22 9.25 2.55 5.40
C LEU A 22 9.42 1.48 4.33
N GLY A 23 10.67 1.16 3.99
CA GLY A 23 11.07 0.26 2.90
C GLY A 23 11.04 0.83 1.51
N GLY A 24 11.53 0.02 0.57
CA GLY A 24 11.56 0.38 -0.85
C GLY A 24 10.30 0.01 -1.61
N GLY A 25 10.37 0.18 -2.93
CA GLY A 25 9.26 0.00 -3.86
C GLY A 25 8.35 1.22 -3.91
N ASN A 26 7.04 0.99 -3.87
CA ASN A 26 6.05 2.07 -3.89
C ASN A 26 5.73 2.64 -2.51
N HIS A 27 6.44 2.24 -1.46
CA HIS A 27 6.29 2.82 -0.13
C HIS A 27 6.80 4.26 -0.10
N PHE A 28 6.10 5.14 0.61
CA PHE A 28 6.42 6.56 0.72
C PHE A 28 5.86 7.19 2.00
N ILE A 29 6.41 8.35 2.34
CA ILE A 29 5.88 9.28 3.33
C ILE A 29 5.67 10.61 2.60
N GLU A 30 4.48 11.20 2.75
CA GLU A 30 4.17 12.49 2.15
C GLU A 30 3.52 13.42 3.17
N VAL A 31 3.82 14.71 3.04
CA VAL A 31 2.95 15.76 3.58
C VAL A 31 2.15 16.30 2.42
N ASN A 32 0.84 16.16 2.51
CA ASN A 32 -0.11 16.62 1.52
C ASN A 32 -0.92 17.80 2.07
N LYS A 33 -1.48 18.61 1.19
CA LYS A 33 -2.34 19.75 1.50
C LYS A 33 -3.68 19.58 0.78
N ASP A 34 -4.78 19.77 1.49
CA ASP A 34 -6.12 19.75 0.90
C ASP A 34 -6.54 21.13 0.34
N SER A 35 -7.75 21.18 -0.23
CA SER A 35 -8.31 22.40 -0.82
C SER A 35 -8.49 23.57 0.17
N LYS A 36 -8.56 23.28 1.48
CA LYS A 36 -8.70 24.27 2.57
C LYS A 36 -7.37 24.63 3.22
N GLY A 37 -6.30 23.97 2.80
CA GLY A 37 -4.96 24.16 3.31
C GLY A 37 -4.63 23.35 4.57
N ILE A 38 -5.46 22.39 4.95
CA ILE A 38 -5.15 21.45 6.03
C ILE A 38 -4.09 20.47 5.55
N LEU A 39 -3.16 20.14 6.44
CA LEU A 39 -2.05 19.23 6.17
C LEU A 39 -2.40 17.79 6.55
N TYR A 40 -1.95 16.85 5.73
CA TYR A 40 -2.14 15.42 5.91
C TYR A 40 -0.78 14.73 5.86
N LEU A 41 -0.45 13.97 6.90
CA LEU A 41 0.68 13.05 6.89
C LEU A 41 0.21 11.70 6.32
N VAL A 42 0.67 11.35 5.13
CA VAL A 42 0.32 10.10 4.46
C VAL A 42 1.49 9.13 4.53
N ILE A 43 1.26 7.93 5.06
CA ILE A 43 2.28 6.88 5.18
C ILE A 43 1.81 5.65 4.43
N HIS A 44 2.51 5.31 3.36
CA HIS A 44 2.29 4.10 2.59
C HIS A 44 3.37 3.07 2.93
N SER A 45 3.00 2.05 3.73
CA SER A 45 3.88 0.94 4.08
C SER A 45 3.08 -0.32 4.44
N GLY A 46 3.77 -1.48 4.42
CA GLY A 46 3.19 -2.79 4.67
C GLY A 46 3.88 -3.59 5.78
N SER A 47 3.69 -4.91 5.74
CA SER A 47 4.25 -5.90 6.67
C SER A 47 5.74 -6.20 6.47
N ARG A 48 6.45 -5.31 5.75
CA ARG A 48 7.87 -5.45 5.40
C ARG A 48 8.18 -6.80 4.72
N ASN A 49 9.45 -7.20 4.70
CA ASN A 49 9.86 -8.50 4.13
C ASN A 49 9.28 -9.71 4.90
N LEU A 50 8.81 -9.52 6.13
CA LEU A 50 8.29 -10.62 6.95
C LEU A 50 6.98 -11.17 6.38
N GLY A 51 6.04 -10.29 6.00
CA GLY A 51 4.80 -10.74 5.36
C GLY A 51 5.03 -11.39 3.99
N ASN A 52 6.03 -10.94 3.23
CA ASN A 52 6.41 -11.61 1.98
C ASN A 52 6.91 -13.04 2.22
N GLN A 53 7.76 -13.26 3.22
CA GLN A 53 8.23 -14.59 3.58
C GLN A 53 7.09 -15.53 4.02
N VAL A 54 6.10 -15.00 4.76
CA VAL A 54 4.89 -15.76 5.13
C VAL A 54 4.14 -16.18 3.87
N ALA A 55 3.84 -15.25 2.96
CA ALA A 55 3.14 -15.55 1.72
C ALA A 55 3.91 -16.58 0.86
N GLU A 56 5.23 -16.41 0.70
CA GLU A 56 6.07 -17.34 -0.06
C GLU A 56 6.12 -18.73 0.55
N TYR A 57 6.16 -18.84 1.88
CA TYR A 57 6.13 -20.12 2.58
C TYR A 57 4.86 -20.90 2.26
N TYR A 58 3.70 -20.26 2.41
CA TYR A 58 2.41 -20.89 2.14
C TYR A 58 2.18 -21.15 0.64
N GLN A 59 2.69 -20.28 -0.25
CA GLN A 59 2.64 -20.52 -1.70
C GLN A 59 3.46 -21.75 -2.12
N LYS A 60 4.58 -22.05 -1.43
CA LYS A 60 5.36 -23.26 -1.67
C LYS A 60 4.60 -24.51 -1.21
N ILE A 61 3.92 -24.45 -0.07
CA ILE A 61 3.08 -25.56 0.40
C ILE A 61 1.96 -25.82 -0.61
N ALA A 62 1.25 -24.76 -1.05
CA ALA A 62 0.18 -24.86 -2.03
C ALA A 62 0.65 -25.57 -3.31
N GLN A 63 1.77 -25.11 -3.89
CA GLN A 63 2.37 -25.74 -5.07
C GLN A 63 2.76 -27.20 -4.85
N SER A 64 3.33 -27.54 -3.70
CA SER A 64 3.74 -28.92 -3.41
C SER A 64 2.55 -29.90 -3.31
N LYS A 65 1.38 -29.40 -2.89
CA LYS A 65 0.15 -30.20 -2.77
C LYS A 65 -0.72 -30.15 -4.02
N GLN A 66 -0.46 -29.22 -4.92
CA GLN A 66 -1.21 -28.99 -6.15
C GLN A 66 -0.27 -28.92 -7.35
N ALA A 67 0.48 -30.00 -7.58
CA ALA A 67 1.53 -30.05 -8.59
C ALA A 67 1.02 -29.74 -10.01
N ASP A 68 -0.24 -30.07 -10.31
CA ASP A 68 -0.86 -29.86 -11.62
C ASP A 68 -1.45 -28.46 -11.82
N ILE A 69 -1.49 -27.64 -10.76
CA ILE A 69 -2.04 -26.28 -10.83
C ILE A 69 -0.88 -25.30 -11.04
N ALA A 70 -1.07 -24.36 -11.97
CA ALA A 70 -0.11 -23.30 -12.21
C ALA A 70 0.24 -22.59 -10.89
N ARG A 71 1.54 -22.31 -10.69
CA ARG A 71 2.07 -21.75 -9.44
C ARG A 71 1.25 -20.60 -8.87
N ASP A 72 0.79 -19.69 -9.72
CA ASP A 72 0.07 -18.47 -9.29
C ASP A 72 -1.40 -18.71 -8.93
N LEU A 73 -1.93 -19.88 -9.26
CA LEU A 73 -3.31 -20.31 -8.97
C LEU A 73 -3.38 -21.38 -7.88
N ALA A 74 -2.23 -21.89 -7.40
CA ALA A 74 -2.20 -22.89 -6.34
C ALA A 74 -2.78 -22.32 -5.05
N TYR A 75 -3.58 -23.13 -4.36
CA TYR A 75 -4.31 -22.78 -3.15
C TYR A 75 -4.09 -23.77 -1.99
N LEU A 76 -4.52 -23.40 -0.80
CA LEU A 76 -4.44 -24.24 0.40
C LEU A 76 -5.83 -24.71 0.82
N THR A 77 -5.89 -25.88 1.45
CA THR A 77 -7.10 -26.44 2.07
C THR A 77 -6.75 -27.00 3.46
N GLY A 78 -7.77 -27.33 4.25
CA GLY A 78 -7.60 -27.98 5.55
C GLY A 78 -6.74 -27.16 6.54
N GLN A 79 -5.84 -27.83 7.26
CA GLN A 79 -5.02 -27.19 8.30
C GLN A 79 -4.08 -26.13 7.75
N ASP A 80 -3.47 -26.33 6.58
CA ASP A 80 -2.54 -25.35 6.01
C ASP A 80 -3.24 -24.03 5.67
N PHE A 81 -4.50 -24.12 5.20
CA PHE A 81 -5.32 -22.95 4.95
C PHE A 81 -5.60 -22.19 6.25
N GLN A 82 -5.97 -22.89 7.33
CA GLN A 82 -6.21 -22.27 8.63
C GLN A 82 -4.94 -21.64 9.21
N ASP A 83 -3.80 -22.31 9.09
CA ASP A 83 -2.51 -21.80 9.53
C ASP A 83 -2.10 -20.57 8.70
N TYR A 84 -2.35 -20.57 7.38
CA TYR A 84 -2.13 -19.41 6.52
C TYR A 84 -2.97 -18.21 6.96
N LEU A 85 -4.28 -18.39 7.16
CA LEU A 85 -5.16 -17.30 7.61
C LEU A 85 -4.73 -16.75 8.98
N HIS A 86 -4.32 -17.63 9.89
CA HIS A 86 -3.81 -17.25 11.21
C HIS A 86 -2.53 -16.41 11.10
N ASP A 87 -1.55 -16.85 10.31
CA ASP A 87 -0.30 -16.11 10.12
C ASP A 87 -0.52 -14.78 9.37
N MET A 88 -1.44 -14.76 8.41
CA MET A 88 -1.84 -13.54 7.70
C MET A 88 -2.47 -12.49 8.62
N ARG A 89 -3.29 -12.92 9.59
CA ARG A 89 -3.83 -12.02 10.63
C ARG A 89 -2.70 -11.31 11.38
N ILE A 90 -1.70 -12.07 11.82
CA ILE A 90 -0.54 -11.54 12.54
C ILE A 90 0.27 -10.58 11.64
N MET A 91 0.40 -10.88 10.34
CA MET A 91 1.10 -10.00 9.39
C MET A 91 0.34 -8.70 9.12
N GLN A 92 -1.00 -8.75 9.08
CA GLN A 92 -1.86 -7.57 8.98
C GLN A 92 -1.70 -6.66 10.21
N GLU A 93 -1.72 -7.23 11.42
CA GLU A 93 -1.45 -6.50 12.67
C GLU A 93 -0.04 -5.89 12.67
N TYR A 94 0.97 -6.65 12.25
CA TYR A 94 2.34 -6.15 12.13
C TYR A 94 2.46 -4.95 11.18
N ALA A 95 1.73 -4.96 10.05
CA ALA A 95 1.70 -3.83 9.13
C ALA A 95 1.06 -2.58 9.75
N VAL A 96 0.00 -2.75 10.56
CA VAL A 96 -0.63 -1.65 11.31
C VAL A 96 0.35 -1.05 12.30
N ILE A 97 0.99 -1.88 13.13
CA ILE A 97 1.98 -1.42 14.11
C ILE A 97 3.16 -0.74 13.41
N ASN A 98 3.60 -1.25 12.26
CA ASN A 98 4.69 -0.63 11.49
C ASN A 98 4.36 0.80 11.08
N ARG A 99 3.17 1.02 10.49
CA ARG A 99 2.73 2.37 10.11
C ARG A 99 2.54 3.26 11.32
N LYS A 100 2.00 2.73 12.42
CA LYS A 100 1.83 3.48 13.67
C LYS A 100 3.17 3.94 14.23
N ALA A 101 4.17 3.06 14.29
CA ALA A 101 5.51 3.42 14.78
C ALA A 101 6.17 4.52 13.94
N ILE A 102 6.04 4.47 12.60
CA ILE A 102 6.51 5.55 11.71
C ILE A 102 5.78 6.86 12.02
N ALA A 103 4.45 6.81 12.13
CA ALA A 103 3.62 7.98 12.40
C ALA A 103 3.97 8.62 13.76
N ASP A 104 4.04 7.81 14.81
CA ASP A 104 4.31 8.24 16.18
C ASP A 104 5.67 8.97 16.26
N GLU A 105 6.72 8.45 15.63
CA GLU A 105 8.04 9.10 15.63
C GLU A 105 8.02 10.44 14.90
N ILE A 106 7.35 10.52 13.74
CA ILE A 106 7.24 11.78 12.99
C ILE A 106 6.42 12.82 13.76
N ILE A 107 5.25 12.42 14.26
CA ILE A 107 4.35 13.29 15.02
C ILE A 107 5.06 13.85 16.25
N LYS A 108 5.76 12.98 17.00
CA LYS A 108 6.52 13.37 18.19
C LYS A 108 7.68 14.30 17.83
N ALA A 109 8.49 13.95 16.85
CA ALA A 109 9.67 14.75 16.47
C ALA A 109 9.29 16.13 15.91
N MET A 110 8.14 16.24 15.25
CA MET A 110 7.65 17.49 14.66
C MET A 110 6.68 18.26 15.56
N GLY A 111 6.28 17.72 16.71
CA GLY A 111 5.32 18.36 17.61
C GLY A 111 3.93 18.56 17.00
N LEU A 112 3.48 17.63 16.14
CA LEU A 112 2.22 17.77 15.41
C LEU A 112 1.02 17.41 16.30
N MET A 113 -0.07 18.17 16.16
CA MET A 113 -1.37 17.83 16.75
C MET A 113 -2.20 17.06 15.70
N VAL A 114 -2.55 15.83 16.00
CA VAL A 114 -3.41 15.00 15.14
C VAL A 114 -4.87 15.32 15.42
N THR A 115 -5.59 15.78 14.41
CA THR A 115 -7.04 16.08 14.49
C THR A 115 -7.91 14.91 14.04
N GLU A 116 -7.44 14.13 13.06
CA GLU A 116 -8.12 12.96 12.53
C GLU A 116 -7.10 11.91 12.06
N GLN A 117 -7.45 10.64 12.20
CA GLN A 117 -6.65 9.53 11.70
C GLN A 117 -7.56 8.42 11.16
N PHE A 118 -7.22 7.89 9.99
CA PHE A 118 -7.84 6.71 9.41
C PHE A 118 -6.80 5.92 8.61
N THR A 119 -7.14 4.72 8.15
CA THR A 119 -6.23 3.85 7.40
C THR A 119 -6.99 3.05 6.37
N THR A 120 -6.41 2.91 5.19
CA THR A 120 -6.92 2.05 4.12
C THR A 120 -5.91 0.96 3.81
N ILE A 121 -6.36 -0.30 3.78
CA ILE A 121 -5.52 -1.47 3.50
C ILE A 121 -5.88 -1.99 2.11
N HIS A 122 -4.85 -2.32 1.32
CA HIS A 122 -5.01 -2.68 -0.10
C HIS A 122 -4.45 -4.06 -0.52
N ASN A 123 -3.89 -4.82 0.43
CA ASN A 123 -3.40 -6.18 0.23
C ASN A 123 -3.61 -6.95 1.53
N TYR A 124 -4.74 -7.64 1.64
CA TYR A 124 -5.14 -8.32 2.87
C TYR A 124 -6.26 -9.34 2.61
N ILE A 125 -6.48 -10.18 3.61
CA ILE A 125 -7.67 -11.03 3.68
C ILE A 125 -8.55 -10.45 4.78
N ASP A 126 -9.77 -10.09 4.40
CA ASP A 126 -10.85 -9.85 5.34
C ASP A 126 -11.31 -11.20 5.87
N LEU A 127 -10.94 -11.50 7.12
CA LEU A 127 -11.19 -12.80 7.74
C LEU A 127 -12.60 -12.94 8.29
N GLU A 128 -13.35 -11.84 8.38
CA GLU A 128 -14.75 -11.85 8.83
C GLU A 128 -15.65 -12.21 7.65
N ASN A 129 -15.43 -11.57 6.50
CA ASN A 129 -16.22 -11.80 5.29
C ASN A 129 -15.59 -12.81 4.33
N MET A 130 -14.39 -13.33 4.67
CA MET A 130 -13.59 -14.22 3.81
C MET A 130 -13.33 -13.64 2.41
N LEU A 131 -13.00 -12.34 2.35
CA LEU A 131 -12.72 -11.62 1.11
C LEU A 131 -11.22 -11.37 0.95
N LEU A 132 -10.64 -11.86 -0.16
CA LEU A 132 -9.28 -11.54 -0.56
C LEU A 132 -9.28 -10.23 -1.36
N ARG A 133 -8.48 -9.25 -0.92
CA ARG A 133 -8.24 -8.02 -1.67
C ARG A 133 -6.75 -7.89 -1.97
N LYS A 134 -6.40 -7.88 -3.26
CA LYS A 134 -5.04 -7.66 -3.77
C LYS A 134 -5.07 -6.52 -4.76
N GLY A 135 -4.48 -5.39 -4.41
CA GLY A 135 -4.60 -4.16 -5.18
C GLY A 135 -6.01 -3.56 -5.18
N ALA A 136 -6.79 -3.82 -4.13
CA ALA A 136 -8.13 -3.28 -3.93
C ALA A 136 -8.34 -2.96 -2.45
N ILE A 137 -9.19 -2.00 -2.16
CA ILE A 137 -9.50 -1.52 -0.80
C ILE A 137 -10.94 -1.84 -0.44
N SER A 138 -11.24 -1.82 0.87
CA SER A 138 -12.64 -1.77 1.31
C SER A 138 -13.26 -0.43 0.89
N ALA A 139 -14.54 -0.46 0.53
CA ALA A 139 -15.34 0.71 0.18
C ALA A 139 -16.78 0.50 0.68
N GLN A 140 -16.91 0.08 1.94
CA GLN A 140 -18.20 -0.09 2.60
C GLN A 140 -18.96 1.24 2.63
N LYS A 141 -20.29 1.19 2.71
CA LYS A 141 -21.11 2.42 2.70
C LYS A 141 -20.73 3.31 3.88
N GLY A 142 -20.27 4.54 3.59
CA GLY A 142 -19.87 5.51 4.62
C GLY A 142 -18.42 5.38 5.10
N GLU A 143 -17.66 4.40 4.62
CA GLU A 143 -16.26 4.20 5.02
C GLU A 143 -15.35 5.28 4.41
N LYS A 144 -14.59 6.00 5.24
CA LYS A 144 -13.59 6.96 4.76
C LYS A 144 -12.34 6.24 4.27
N VAL A 145 -11.93 6.51 3.04
CA VAL A 145 -10.82 5.82 2.37
C VAL A 145 -9.83 6.80 1.75
N ILE A 146 -8.59 6.34 1.59
CA ILE A 146 -7.52 7.02 0.86
C ILE A 146 -7.04 6.15 -0.31
N ILE A 147 -6.91 6.76 -1.48
CA ILE A 147 -6.46 6.11 -2.73
C ILE A 147 -5.25 6.88 -3.27
N PRO A 148 -4.01 6.38 -3.06
CA PRO A 148 -2.79 6.98 -3.60
C PRO A 148 -2.74 6.95 -5.14
N ILE A 149 -2.29 8.04 -5.75
CA ILE A 149 -2.19 8.18 -7.21
C ILE A 149 -0.74 8.01 -7.65
N ASN A 150 0.08 9.02 -7.41
CA ASN A 150 1.52 9.06 -7.63
C ASN A 150 2.11 10.24 -6.85
N MET A 151 3.44 10.33 -6.85
CA MET A 151 4.17 11.32 -6.04
C MET A 151 3.97 12.80 -6.44
N ARG A 152 3.31 13.09 -7.58
CA ARG A 152 2.94 14.45 -8.03
C ARG A 152 1.47 14.74 -7.77
N ASP A 153 0.61 13.79 -8.15
CA ASP A 153 -0.83 14.00 -8.18
C ASP A 153 -1.50 13.77 -6.82
N GLY A 154 -0.78 13.16 -5.87
CA GLY A 154 -1.17 13.00 -4.48
C GLY A 154 -2.11 11.82 -4.23
N SER A 155 -3.12 12.04 -3.41
CA SER A 155 -4.07 11.01 -2.99
C SER A 155 -5.52 11.51 -3.02
N ILE A 156 -6.44 10.60 -3.30
CA ILE A 156 -7.89 10.87 -3.25
C ILE A 156 -8.39 10.49 -1.85
N ILE A 157 -9.12 11.40 -1.21
CA ILE A 157 -9.91 11.13 0.00
C ILE A 157 -11.36 10.94 -0.46
N ALA A 158 -11.97 9.82 -0.09
CA ALA A 158 -13.31 9.47 -0.56
C ALA A 158 -14.11 8.72 0.52
N ILE A 159 -15.42 8.60 0.30
CA ILE A 159 -16.35 7.82 1.12
C ILE A 159 -16.86 6.64 0.30
N GLY A 160 -16.81 5.42 0.84
CA GLY A 160 -17.30 4.23 0.16
C GLY A 160 -18.81 4.27 -0.08
N LYS A 161 -19.23 3.81 -1.28
CA LYS A 161 -20.63 3.70 -1.67
C LYS A 161 -21.29 2.42 -1.18
N GLY A 162 -20.51 1.41 -0.79
CA GLY A 162 -21.01 0.09 -0.40
C GLY A 162 -21.59 -0.70 -1.58
N ASN A 163 -20.96 -0.62 -2.75
CA ASN A 163 -21.46 -1.27 -3.94
C ASN A 163 -21.33 -2.80 -3.86
N LYS A 164 -22.47 -3.49 -3.77
CA LYS A 164 -22.54 -4.95 -3.63
C LYS A 164 -21.95 -5.70 -4.82
N ALA A 165 -22.12 -5.18 -6.04
CA ALA A 165 -21.62 -5.83 -7.25
C ALA A 165 -20.09 -5.93 -7.29
N TRP A 166 -19.40 -5.08 -6.53
CA TRP A 166 -17.94 -5.02 -6.44
C TRP A 166 -17.41 -5.60 -5.13
N ASN A 167 -18.20 -6.43 -4.43
CA ASN A 167 -17.87 -6.94 -3.10
C ASN A 167 -17.45 -5.82 -2.14
N TYR A 168 -18.17 -4.68 -2.20
CA TYR A 168 -17.93 -3.51 -1.36
C TYR A 168 -16.48 -3.01 -1.43
N SER A 169 -15.89 -2.98 -2.63
CA SER A 169 -14.47 -2.67 -2.84
C SER A 169 -14.28 -1.53 -3.83
N ALA A 170 -13.12 -0.88 -3.75
CA ALA A 170 -12.64 0.11 -4.71
C ALA A 170 -11.18 -0.18 -5.13
N PRO A 171 -10.73 0.36 -6.27
CA PRO A 171 -9.31 0.38 -6.64
C PRO A 171 -8.42 1.03 -5.55
N HIS A 172 -7.20 0.52 -5.37
CA HIS A 172 -6.26 1.06 -4.37
C HIS A 172 -5.39 2.23 -4.85
N GLY A 173 -5.35 2.48 -6.16
CA GLY A 173 -4.51 3.50 -6.75
C GLY A 173 -4.55 3.49 -8.27
N ALA A 174 -3.85 4.44 -8.89
CA ALA A 174 -3.88 4.62 -10.35
C ALA A 174 -3.32 3.42 -11.13
N GLY A 175 -2.44 2.62 -10.53
CA GLY A 175 -1.76 1.54 -11.23
C GLY A 175 -0.67 2.04 -12.17
N ARG A 176 0.21 1.13 -12.59
CA ARG A 176 1.38 1.45 -13.42
C ARG A 176 1.04 1.35 -14.90
N LEU A 177 1.55 2.29 -15.70
CA LEU A 177 1.53 2.20 -17.17
C LEU A 177 2.61 1.26 -17.70
N MET A 178 3.71 1.13 -16.98
CA MET A 178 4.86 0.35 -17.43
C MET A 178 5.60 -0.35 -16.28
N SER A 179 6.33 -1.41 -16.63
CA SER A 179 7.16 -2.13 -15.67
C SER A 179 8.29 -1.24 -15.14
N ARG A 180 8.82 -1.57 -13.95
CA ARG A 180 9.95 -0.82 -13.37
C ARG A 180 11.18 -0.81 -14.28
N LYS A 181 11.47 -1.95 -14.92
CA LYS A 181 12.56 -2.10 -15.89
C LYS A 181 12.36 -1.16 -17.08
N LYS A 182 11.14 -1.12 -17.64
CA LYS A 182 10.84 -0.24 -18.78
C LYS A 182 10.97 1.23 -18.38
N ALA A 183 10.37 1.62 -17.25
CA ALA A 183 10.45 2.99 -16.73
C ALA A 183 11.90 3.48 -16.58
N ARG A 184 12.79 2.68 -15.96
CA ARG A 184 14.21 3.02 -15.81
C ARG A 184 14.96 3.19 -17.14
N SER A 185 14.53 2.47 -18.18
CA SER A 185 15.16 2.51 -19.50
C SER A 185 14.63 3.63 -20.40
N THR A 186 13.44 4.18 -20.13
CA THR A 186 12.76 5.12 -21.04
C THR A 186 12.52 6.50 -20.46
N LEU A 187 12.36 6.63 -19.14
CA LEU A 187 12.01 7.91 -18.53
C LEU A 187 13.25 8.80 -18.34
N ASN A 188 13.06 10.10 -18.57
CA ASN A 188 14.11 11.09 -18.45
C ASN A 188 14.14 11.68 -17.02
N LEU A 189 15.34 11.79 -16.44
CA LEU A 189 15.52 12.36 -15.10
C LEU A 189 15.23 13.87 -15.05
N GLN A 190 15.49 14.60 -16.12
CA GLN A 190 15.24 16.03 -16.21
C GLN A 190 13.73 16.30 -16.23
N GLU A 191 12.97 15.58 -17.06
CA GLU A 191 11.50 15.61 -17.05
C GLU A 191 10.96 15.23 -15.66
N PHE A 192 11.51 14.21 -15.01
CA PHE A 192 11.11 13.84 -13.66
C PHE A 192 11.34 14.98 -12.64
N LYS A 193 12.45 15.73 -12.75
CA LYS A 193 12.70 16.91 -11.89
C LYS A 193 11.70 18.03 -12.16
N GLU A 194 11.39 18.29 -13.43
CA GLU A 194 10.43 19.33 -13.83
C GLU A 194 9.02 19.01 -13.33
N GLU A 195 8.59 17.76 -13.44
CA GLU A 195 7.30 17.28 -12.94
C GLU A 195 7.16 17.37 -11.41
N MET A 196 8.28 17.38 -10.69
CA MET A 196 8.33 17.43 -9.22
C MET A 196 8.73 18.80 -8.67
N GLN A 197 8.90 19.82 -9.51
CA GLN A 197 9.52 21.12 -9.12
C GLN A 197 8.82 21.84 -7.95
N ASN A 198 7.52 21.62 -7.76
CA ASN A 198 6.72 22.26 -6.72
C ASN A 198 6.59 21.40 -5.45
N ILE A 199 7.29 20.26 -5.39
CA ILE A 199 7.21 19.28 -4.32
C ILE A 199 8.60 19.10 -3.74
N TYR A 200 8.76 19.37 -2.45
CA TYR A 200 10.04 19.16 -1.81
C TYR A 200 10.32 17.65 -1.72
N THR A 201 11.41 17.20 -2.34
CA THR A 201 11.81 15.80 -2.29
C THR A 201 13.31 15.64 -2.52
N THR A 202 13.92 14.73 -1.77
CA THR A 202 15.30 14.27 -2.00
C THR A 202 15.35 13.01 -2.85
N CYS A 203 14.19 12.51 -3.28
CA CYS A 203 14.03 11.21 -3.91
C CYS A 203 14.06 11.26 -5.43
N VAL A 204 14.18 12.43 -6.07
CA VAL A 204 14.26 12.51 -7.55
C VAL A 204 15.68 12.21 -8.01
N ASN A 205 15.92 10.96 -8.41
CA ASN A 205 17.21 10.47 -8.85
C ASN A 205 17.05 9.25 -9.78
N LYS A 206 18.17 8.72 -10.29
CA LYS A 206 18.13 7.58 -11.22
C LYS A 206 17.55 6.29 -10.61
N SER A 207 17.74 6.05 -9.31
CA SER A 207 17.26 4.82 -8.67
C SER A 207 15.75 4.81 -8.44
N THR A 208 15.11 5.96 -8.46
CA THR A 208 13.65 6.13 -8.26
C THR A 208 12.90 6.46 -9.55
N LEU A 209 13.57 6.46 -10.71
CA LEU A 209 12.93 6.69 -12.01
C LEU A 209 11.74 5.76 -12.27
N ASP A 210 11.77 4.54 -11.74
CA ASP A 210 10.63 3.64 -11.87
C ASP A 210 9.39 4.09 -11.10
N GLU A 211 9.49 5.05 -10.21
CA GLU A 211 8.38 5.54 -9.39
C GLU A 211 7.98 6.98 -9.78
N ALA A 212 8.57 7.52 -10.85
CA ALA A 212 8.24 8.84 -11.38
C ALA A 212 6.75 8.93 -11.79
N PRO A 213 6.11 10.13 -11.74
CA PRO A 213 4.69 10.30 -12.06
C PRO A 213 4.30 9.70 -13.42
N MET A 214 5.18 9.82 -14.41
CA MET A 214 5.01 9.30 -15.78
C MET A 214 4.93 7.77 -15.86
N ALA A 215 5.35 7.05 -14.83
CA ALA A 215 5.24 5.59 -14.76
C ALA A 215 3.83 5.11 -14.38
N TYR A 216 2.95 6.03 -13.95
CA TYR A 216 1.61 5.75 -13.45
C TYR A 216 0.53 6.26 -14.42
N LYS A 217 -0.65 5.64 -14.33
CA LYS A 217 -1.80 6.08 -15.11
C LYS A 217 -2.21 7.50 -14.72
N PRO A 218 -2.74 8.30 -15.66
CA PRO A 218 -3.27 9.62 -15.35
C PRO A 218 -4.40 9.56 -14.33
N ILE A 219 -4.54 10.62 -13.53
CA ILE A 219 -5.62 10.74 -12.55
C ILE A 219 -7.02 10.59 -13.19
N THR A 220 -7.20 11.01 -14.43
CA THR A 220 -8.48 10.92 -15.14
C THR A 220 -8.96 9.49 -15.35
N GLU A 221 -8.06 8.51 -15.50
CA GLU A 221 -8.44 7.09 -15.59
C GLU A 221 -8.96 6.56 -14.25
N ILE A 222 -8.28 6.89 -13.15
CA ILE A 222 -8.70 6.42 -11.81
C ILE A 222 -10.02 7.07 -11.40
N LEU A 223 -10.23 8.37 -11.69
CA LEU A 223 -11.50 9.04 -11.38
C LEU A 223 -12.69 8.35 -12.05
N LYS A 224 -12.54 7.90 -13.30
CA LYS A 224 -13.58 7.12 -13.99
C LYS A 224 -13.79 5.76 -13.32
N ALA A 225 -12.71 5.06 -13.00
CA ALA A 225 -12.77 3.71 -12.44
C ALA A 225 -13.39 3.64 -11.03
N ILE A 226 -13.28 4.70 -10.23
CA ILE A 226 -13.80 4.72 -8.86
C ILE A 226 -15.25 5.21 -8.74
N THR A 227 -15.85 5.72 -9.83
CA THR A 227 -17.17 6.36 -9.86
C THR A 227 -18.26 5.56 -9.15
N ASP A 228 -18.34 4.24 -9.39
CA ASP A 228 -19.38 3.38 -8.82
C ASP A 228 -19.03 2.84 -7.42
N THR A 229 -17.82 3.14 -6.92
CA THR A 229 -17.26 2.53 -5.72
C THR A 229 -17.16 3.51 -4.55
N VAL A 230 -16.90 4.79 -4.82
CA VAL A 230 -16.70 5.82 -3.79
C VAL A 230 -17.25 7.18 -4.26
N ASP A 231 -17.60 8.04 -3.30
CA ASP A 231 -17.86 9.46 -3.48
C ASP A 231 -16.60 10.25 -3.08
N ILE A 232 -16.05 11.04 -4.01
CA ILE A 232 -14.83 11.80 -3.77
C ILE A 232 -15.13 12.98 -2.84
N VAL A 233 -14.31 13.12 -1.79
CA VAL A 233 -14.39 14.24 -0.83
C VAL A 233 -13.39 15.32 -1.19
N ASP A 234 -12.12 14.94 -1.40
CA ASP A 234 -11.06 15.87 -1.80
C ASP A 234 -9.90 15.12 -2.47
N ILE A 235 -9.02 15.85 -3.15
CA ILE A 235 -7.75 15.35 -3.70
C ILE A 235 -6.63 16.15 -3.05
N ILE A 236 -5.93 15.51 -2.11
CA ILE A 236 -4.84 16.14 -1.38
C ILE A 236 -3.57 16.10 -2.24
N LYS A 237 -2.86 17.24 -2.31
CA LYS A 237 -1.67 17.43 -3.15
C LYS A 237 -0.40 17.41 -2.33
N PRO A 238 0.66 16.71 -2.77
CA PRO A 238 1.89 16.61 -2.02
C PRO A 238 2.63 17.95 -2.07
N ILE A 239 3.18 18.35 -0.92
CA ILE A 239 4.16 19.43 -0.80
C ILE A 239 5.52 18.89 -0.37
N TYR A 240 5.54 17.67 0.17
CA TYR A 240 6.72 16.92 0.55
C TYR A 240 6.52 15.45 0.14
N ASN A 241 7.55 14.83 -0.46
CA ASN A 241 7.57 13.41 -0.74
C ASN A 241 8.92 12.78 -0.35
N PHE A 242 8.85 11.67 0.38
CA PHE A 242 10.00 10.86 0.76
C PHE A 242 9.75 9.38 0.47
N LYS A 243 10.77 8.73 -0.07
CA LYS A 243 10.86 7.28 -0.29
C LYS A 243 12.17 6.80 0.30
N ALA A 244 12.14 5.65 0.97
CA ALA A 244 13.36 5.01 1.43
C ALA A 244 14.00 4.24 0.26
N ASN A 245 15.32 4.40 0.10
CA ASN A 245 16.13 3.60 -0.81
C ASN A 245 16.53 2.28 -0.15
#